data_AF-A0A376FK66-F1
#
_entry.id   AF-A0A376FK66-F1
#
_cell.length_a   1.000
_cell.length_b   1.000
_cell.length_c   1.000
_cell.angle_alpha   90.00
_cell.angle_beta   90.00
_cell.angle_gamma   90.00
#
_symmetry.space_group_name_H-M   'P 1'
#
loop_
_entity.id
_entity.type
_entity.pdbx_description
1 polymer ?
#
loop_
_entity_poly.entity_id
_entity_poly.type
_entity_poly.pdbx_seq_one_letter_code
_entity_poly.pdbx_strand_id
1 'polypeptide(L)' 'MPMVQKKVAEFFGKEPRKDVNPDEAVAIGAAVQGGVLTGEVKDVLLLDVTPLSLVSKPWAV' A
#
# COMPACT_ATOMS: atom_id res chain seq x y z
N MET A 1 18.22 7.05 3.60
CA MET A 1 18.20 8.10 4.64
C MET A 1 18.18 7.49 6.04
N PRO A 2 19.33 7.41 6.75
CA PRO A 2 19.45 6.64 7.99
C PRO A 2 18.53 7.09 9.14
N MET A 3 18.25 8.40 9.24
CA MET A 3 17.41 8.95 10.31
C MET A 3 15.96 8.46 10.24
N VAL A 4 15.40 8.28 9.03
CA VAL A 4 14.05 7.72 8.88
C VAL A 4 13.98 6.27 9.32
N GLN A 5 14.99 5.46 8.96
CA GLN A 5 15.04 4.06 9.40
C GLN A 5 15.08 3.96 10.92
N LYS A 6 15.92 4.78 11.58
CA LYS A 6 16.00 4.84 13.04
C LYS A 6 14.68 5.25 13.69
N LYS A 7 14.02 6.30 13.18
CA LYS A 7 12.74 6.77 13.74
C LYS A 7 11.61 5.75 13.61
N VAL A 8 11.54 5.05 12.48
CA VAL A 8 10.55 3.99 12.25
C VAL A 8 10.83 2.79 13.15
N ALA A 9 12.11 2.38 13.30
CA ALA A 9 12.48 1.28 14.19
C ALA A 9 12.17 1.59 15.66
N GLU A 10 12.44 2.82 16.13
CA GLU A 10 12.07 3.30 17.47
C GLU A 10 10.55 3.26 17.69
N PHE A 11 9.75 3.73 16.71
CA PHE A 11 8.29 3.79 16.83
C PHE A 11 7.65 2.41 16.89
N PHE A 12 8.08 1.48 16.03
CA PHE A 12 7.50 0.13 15.97
C PHE A 12 8.19 -0.89 16.90
N GLY A 13 9.31 -0.51 17.53
CA GLY A 13 10.11 -1.39 18.39
C GLY A 13 10.73 -2.59 17.67
N LYS A 14 10.87 -2.51 16.34
CA LYS A 14 11.37 -3.60 15.49
C LYS A 14 12.11 -3.03 14.28
N GLU A 15 13.13 -3.75 13.83
CA GLU A 15 13.86 -3.39 12.62
C GLU A 15 12.99 -3.61 11.37
N PRO A 16 13.02 -2.69 10.39
CA PRO A 16 12.34 -2.88 9.12
C PRO A 16 12.98 -4.01 8.31
N ARG A 17 12.17 -4.65 7.47
CA ARG A 17 12.62 -5.66 6.51
C ARG A 17 13.62 -5.06 5.51
N LYS A 18 14.67 -5.83 5.18
CA LYS A 18 15.74 -5.44 4.23
C LYS A 18 15.73 -6.26 2.93
N ASP A 19 14.77 -7.16 2.80
CA ASP A 19 14.56 -8.07 1.67
C ASP A 19 13.47 -7.59 0.71
N VAL A 20 13.04 -6.33 0.81
CA VAL A 20 12.08 -5.68 -0.10
C VAL A 20 12.79 -4.56 -0.82
N ASN A 21 12.78 -4.57 -2.17
CA ASN A 21 13.32 -3.48 -2.97
C ASN A 21 12.37 -2.26 -2.88
N PRO A 22 12.81 -1.12 -2.31
CA PRO A 22 11.95 0.06 -2.16
C PRO A 22 11.59 0.73 -3.49
N ASP A 23 12.38 0.50 -4.54
CA ASP A 23 12.23 1.21 -5.81
C ASP A 23 11.24 0.50 -6.75
N GLU A 24 11.16 -0.84 -6.67
CA GLU A 24 10.43 -1.67 -7.66
C GLU A 24 9.21 -2.38 -7.10
N ALA A 25 9.09 -2.55 -5.77
CA ALA A 25 8.03 -3.36 -5.16
C ALA A 25 6.61 -2.90 -5.56
N VAL A 26 6.41 -1.61 -5.79
CA VAL A 26 5.12 -1.04 -6.23
C VAL A 26 4.78 -1.48 -7.65
N ALA A 27 5.74 -1.45 -8.58
CA ALA A 27 5.52 -1.86 -9.97
C ALA A 27 5.20 -3.36 -10.06
N ILE A 28 5.89 -4.18 -9.26
CA ILE A 28 5.62 -5.61 -9.15
C ILE A 28 4.20 -5.85 -8.61
N GLY A 29 3.80 -5.14 -7.55
CA GLY A 29 2.43 -5.22 -7.00
C GLY A 29 1.36 -4.86 -8.03
N ALA A 30 1.59 -3.84 -8.85
CA ALA A 30 0.67 -3.46 -9.93
C ALA A 30 0.56 -4.56 -11.00
N ALA A 31 1.67 -5.20 -11.39
CA ALA A 31 1.67 -6.31 -12.33
C ALA A 31 0.90 -7.53 -11.79
N VAL A 32 1.08 -7.86 -10.51
CA VAL A 32 0.31 -8.92 -9.83
C VAL A 32 -1.17 -8.59 -9.85
N GLN A 33 -1.57 -7.36 -9.51
CA GLN A 33 -2.97 -6.94 -9.57
C GLN A 33 -3.53 -7.06 -11.00
N GLY A 34 -2.74 -6.75 -12.02
CA GLY A 34 -3.08 -6.99 -13.42
C GLY A 34 -3.37 -8.46 -13.72
N GLY A 35 -2.51 -9.38 -13.26
CA GLY A 35 -2.71 -10.82 -13.39
C GLY A 35 -3.94 -11.35 -12.64
N VAL A 36 -4.32 -10.73 -11.51
CA VAL A 36 -5.56 -11.06 -10.80
C VAL A 36 -6.79 -10.64 -11.62
N LEU A 37 -6.74 -9.47 -12.26
CA LEU A 37 -7.82 -8.98 -13.10
C LEU A 37 -8.04 -9.82 -14.37
N THR A 38 -6.97 -10.39 -14.95
CA THR A 38 -7.08 -11.28 -16.12
C THR A 38 -7.39 -12.74 -15.75
N GLY A 39 -7.35 -13.09 -14.45
CA GLY A 39 -7.58 -14.44 -13.96
C GLY A 39 -6.39 -15.40 -14.11
N GLU A 40 -5.22 -14.88 -14.49
CA GLU A 40 -3.95 -15.63 -14.55
C GLU A 40 -3.40 -15.91 -13.15
N VAL A 41 -3.58 -14.96 -12.23
CA VAL A 41 -3.26 -15.11 -10.80
C VAL A 41 -4.54 -15.44 -10.05
N LYS A 42 -4.56 -16.62 -9.42
CA LYS A 42 -5.72 -17.13 -8.66
C LYS A 42 -5.42 -17.12 -7.17
N ASP A 43 -6.48 -17.24 -6.37
CA ASP A 43 -6.44 -17.34 -4.90
C ASP A 43 -5.86 -16.11 -4.17
N VAL A 44 -5.96 -14.93 -4.80
CA VAL A 44 -5.61 -13.63 -4.20
C VAL A 44 -6.87 -12.76 -4.12
N LEU A 45 -7.14 -12.22 -2.93
CA LEU A 45 -8.23 -11.27 -2.69
C LEU A 45 -7.65 -9.97 -2.12
N LEU A 46 -7.98 -8.85 -2.76
CA LEU A 46 -7.64 -7.50 -2.31
C LEU A 46 -8.93 -6.74 -1.96
N LEU A 47 -9.01 -6.24 -0.72
CA LEU A 47 -10.08 -5.36 -0.25
C LEU A 47 -9.45 -4.09 0.28
N ASP A 48 -9.61 -2.99 -0.47
CA ASP A 48 -9.01 -1.70 -0.13
C ASP A 48 -10.07 -0.71 0.40
N VAL A 49 -9.61 0.39 1.01
CA VAL A 49 -10.45 1.40 1.67
C VAL A 49 -10.27 2.78 1.04
N THR A 50 -11.31 3.62 1.12
CA THR A 50 -11.19 5.04 0.76
C THR A 50 -10.55 5.81 1.91
N PRO A 51 -9.41 6.50 1.72
CA PRO A 51 -8.68 7.14 2.82
C PRO A 51 -9.29 8.46 3.30
N LEU A 52 -10.21 9.04 2.52
CA LEU A 52 -10.84 10.32 2.80
C LEU A 52 -12.32 10.11 3.05
N SER A 53 -12.85 10.88 4.00
CA SER A 53 -14.29 10.97 4.24
C SER A 53 -14.98 11.56 3.02
N LEU A 54 -16.03 10.90 2.54
CA LEU A 54 -16.87 11.42 1.48
C LEU A 54 -17.96 12.32 2.10
N VAL A 55 -17.99 13.59 1.70
CA VAL A 55 -19.04 14.54 2.09
C VAL A 55 -19.65 15.16 0.84
N SER A 56 -20.96 15.05 0.67
CA SER A 56 -21.72 15.87 -0.27
C SER A 56 -22.19 17.12 0.45
N LYS A 57 -21.98 18.31 -0.12
CA LYS A 57 -22.59 19.54 0.40
C LYS A 57 -24.12 19.39 0.37
N PRO A 58 -24.83 19.50 1.50
CA PRO A 58 -26.27 19.64 1.47
C PRO A 58 -26.57 21.05 0.94
N TRP A 59 -27.13 21.13 -0.28
CA TRP A 59 -27.99 22.20 -0.80
C TRP A 59 -27.51 23.64 -0.52
N ALA A 60 -26.95 24.29 -1.55
CA ALA A 60 -26.94 25.74 -1.61
C ALA A 60 -28.39 26.22 -1.78
N VAL A 61 -28.99 26.69 -0.68
CA VAL A 61 -30.17 27.56 -0.66
C VAL A 61 -29.75 28.82 0.06
#